data_AF-A0A2V6WIL8-F1
#
_entry.id   AF-A0A2V6WIL8-F1
#
_cell.length_a   1.000
_cell.length_b   1.000
_cell.length_c   1.000
_cell.angle_alpha   90.00
_cell.angle_beta   90.00
_cell.angle_gamma   90.00
#
_symmetry.space_group_name_H-M   'P 1'
#
loop_
_entity.id
_entity.type
_entity.pdbx_description
1 polymer ?
#
loop_
_entity_poly.entity_id
_entity_poly.type
_entity_poly.pdbx_seq_one_letter_code
_entity_poly.pdbx_strand_id
1 'polypeptide(L)'
;MRALSLGRLRVDAVVERAGPTRPTWLLPDATPEAVERHRAWLAPHFLDDKGRFLQSIHTFVVRAPGLTVLVDTCVGNDKDRGGRQPFHMMRTTFLDDLRVAGVAPESVDVVICTHLHVDHVGWNTRLDNGRWVPTFPRARHLFARREWEHWSSERDEDTTRIMHDSVTPVLDAGLATLVEMDHRISDEIWLEPTPGHTPGHASVRLRSRDADAVITGDLMHHHRPPWRHMALRGALMVKLVFCLTRLPHLSREEFQRYWRERHGPLVRESAKALGIRRYVQAHTLDTPLNDALRRGRDGPEAYDGVAELWFDSLEALAAAGGTPEGKAAGRRLVEDERTFIDLARSPVLIAAEHPIVG
;
A
#
# COMPACT_ATOMS: atom_id res chain seq x y z
N MET A 1 1.44 14.35 2.01
CA MET A 1 0.86 13.46 0.98
C MET A 1 -0.13 14.28 0.14
N ARG A 2 -0.29 14.01 -1.16
CA ARG A 2 -1.39 14.64 -1.94
C ARG A 2 -2.71 13.96 -1.55
N ALA A 3 -3.78 14.74 -1.41
CA ALA A 3 -5.12 14.24 -1.14
C ALA A 3 -5.54 13.20 -2.20
N LEU A 4 -6.07 12.07 -1.77
CA LEU A 4 -6.69 11.08 -2.65
C LEU A 4 -8.17 11.42 -2.82
N SER A 5 -8.61 11.60 -4.06
CA SER A 5 -10.03 11.75 -4.38
C SER A 5 -10.57 10.42 -4.88
N LEU A 6 -11.62 9.91 -4.24
CA LEU A 6 -12.27 8.64 -4.54
C LEU A 6 -13.76 8.89 -4.76
N GLY A 7 -14.15 9.25 -5.98
CA GLY A 7 -15.53 9.64 -6.30
C GLY A 7 -15.99 10.83 -5.45
N ARG A 8 -16.98 10.63 -4.57
CA ARG A 8 -17.48 11.64 -3.63
C ARG A 8 -16.67 11.73 -2.33
N LEU A 9 -15.70 10.84 -2.15
CA LEU A 9 -14.84 10.82 -0.98
C LEU A 9 -13.54 11.57 -1.24
N ARG A 10 -13.03 12.23 -0.21
CA ARG A 10 -11.67 12.76 -0.19
C ARG A 10 -10.95 12.25 1.04
N VAL A 11 -9.73 11.75 0.83
CA VAL A 11 -8.88 11.22 1.89
C VAL A 11 -7.59 12.02 1.95
N ASP A 12 -7.29 12.58 3.11
CA ASP A 12 -6.05 13.29 3.40
C ASP A 12 -5.33 12.58 4.56
N ALA A 13 -4.00 12.61 4.58
CA ALA A 13 -3.22 12.09 5.71
C ALA A 13 -2.60 13.27 6.49
N VAL A 14 -2.77 13.26 7.81
CA VAL A 14 -2.11 14.21 8.73
C VAL A 14 -1.10 13.43 9.57
N VAL A 15 0.17 13.74 9.37
CA VAL A 15 1.29 13.02 9.98
C VAL A 15 1.60 13.65 11.33
N GLU A 16 1.46 12.88 12.42
CA GLU A 16 1.96 13.31 13.72
C GLU A 16 3.48 13.18 13.80
N ARG A 17 3.99 12.04 13.33
CA ARG A 17 5.41 11.73 13.41
C ARG A 17 5.85 10.94 12.19
N ALA A 18 6.98 11.34 11.62
CA ALA A 18 7.73 10.52 10.68
C ALA A 18 9.18 10.48 11.13
N GLY A 19 9.80 9.30 11.14
CA GLY A 19 11.20 9.19 11.52
C GLY A 19 11.67 7.76 11.76
N PRO A 20 12.97 7.62 12.06
CA PRO A 20 13.57 6.32 12.26
C PRO A 20 12.99 5.63 13.51
N THR A 21 12.79 4.32 13.40
CA THR A 21 12.46 3.40 14.49
C THR A 21 13.37 2.17 14.43
N ARG A 22 13.50 1.46 15.55
CA ARG A 22 14.30 0.24 15.61
C ARG A 22 13.56 -0.86 14.82
N PRO A 23 14.20 -1.54 13.84
CA PRO A 23 13.53 -2.58 13.07
C PRO A 23 12.90 -3.68 13.92
N THR A 24 13.62 -4.11 14.96
CA THR A 24 13.18 -5.15 15.91
C THR A 24 11.98 -4.76 16.78
N TRP A 25 11.65 -3.47 16.84
CA TRP A 25 10.46 -3.00 17.54
C TRP A 25 9.17 -3.34 16.77
N LEU A 26 9.25 -3.39 15.44
CA LEU A 26 8.13 -3.74 14.55
C LEU A 26 8.16 -5.19 14.10
N LEU A 27 9.36 -5.71 13.81
CA LEU A 27 9.57 -7.05 13.28
C LEU A 27 10.66 -7.74 14.12
N PRO A 28 10.31 -8.68 15.01
CA PRO A 28 11.28 -9.34 15.89
C PRO A 28 12.49 -9.94 15.16
N ASP A 29 12.26 -10.45 13.94
CA ASP A 29 13.28 -11.08 13.10
C ASP A 29 14.12 -10.09 12.26
N ALA A 30 13.86 -8.78 12.36
CA ALA A 30 14.63 -7.76 11.65
C ALA A 30 15.97 -7.46 12.36
N THR A 31 16.82 -8.48 12.50
CA THR A 31 18.18 -8.33 13.01
C THR A 31 19.02 -7.44 12.08
N PRO A 32 20.12 -6.83 12.55
CA PRO A 32 21.00 -6.03 11.69
C PRO A 32 21.45 -6.79 10.43
N GLU A 33 21.76 -8.08 10.55
CA GLU A 33 22.16 -8.94 9.43
C GLU A 33 21.02 -9.18 8.44
N ALA A 34 19.79 -9.37 8.94
CA ALA A 34 18.60 -9.53 8.11
C ALA A 34 18.27 -8.24 7.34
N VAL A 35 18.38 -7.08 8.01
CA VAL A 35 18.19 -5.76 7.39
C VAL A 35 19.25 -5.52 6.33
N GLU A 36 20.53 -5.80 6.62
CA GLU A 36 21.63 -5.59 5.68
C GLU A 36 21.49 -6.46 4.42
N ARG A 37 21.09 -7.73 4.57
CA ARG A 37 20.80 -8.64 3.44
C ARG A 37 19.76 -8.06 2.47
N HIS A 38 18.90 -7.19 2.95
CA HIS A 38 17.81 -6.59 2.19
C HIS A 38 18.04 -5.10 1.88
N ARG A 39 19.19 -4.51 2.24
CA ARG A 39 19.46 -3.08 2.10
C ARG A 39 19.23 -2.55 0.68
N ALA A 40 19.55 -3.33 -0.35
CA ALA A 40 19.49 -2.88 -1.75
C ALA A 40 18.10 -2.41 -2.23
N TRP A 41 17.01 -2.91 -1.64
CA TRP A 41 15.64 -2.46 -1.95
C TRP A 41 15.00 -1.66 -0.80
N LEU A 42 15.51 -1.84 0.42
CA LEU A 42 15.05 -1.11 1.60
C LEU A 42 15.56 0.34 1.62
N ALA A 43 16.81 0.58 1.23
CA ALA A 43 17.39 1.92 1.15
C ALA A 43 17.16 2.54 -0.24
N PRO A 44 16.96 3.87 -0.34
CA PRO A 44 16.91 4.85 0.75
C PRO A 44 15.49 5.11 1.29
N HIS A 45 14.48 4.42 0.76
CA HIS A 45 13.07 4.80 0.96
C HIS A 45 12.48 4.32 2.29
N PHE A 46 13.04 3.25 2.86
CA PHE A 46 12.48 2.57 4.04
C PHE A 46 13.50 2.39 5.16
N LEU A 47 14.78 2.64 4.87
CA LEU A 47 15.86 2.69 5.83
C LEU A 47 16.52 4.06 5.82
N ASP A 48 16.91 4.52 7.00
CA ASP A 48 17.92 5.58 7.10
C ASP A 48 19.34 5.02 6.89
N ASP A 49 20.32 5.91 6.85
CA ASP A 49 21.73 5.56 6.66
C ASP A 49 22.27 4.62 7.76
N LYS A 50 21.61 4.58 8.93
CA LYS A 50 21.96 3.75 10.08
C LYS A 50 21.22 2.41 10.10
N GLY A 51 20.45 2.07 9.06
CA GLY A 51 19.70 0.83 8.98
C GLY A 51 18.46 0.78 9.88
N ARG A 52 17.90 1.93 10.27
CA ARG A 52 16.64 2.04 11.02
C ARG A 52 15.47 2.20 10.08
N PHE A 53 14.34 1.56 10.39
CA PHE A 53 13.14 1.71 9.56
C PHE A 53 12.58 3.12 9.64
N LEU A 54 12.21 3.69 8.49
CA LEU A 54 11.50 4.95 8.41
C LEU A 54 10.01 4.69 8.63
N GLN A 55 9.50 5.03 9.82
CA GLN A 55 8.10 4.84 10.18
C GLN A 55 7.36 6.17 10.11
N SER A 56 6.09 6.13 9.70
CA SER A 56 5.16 7.26 9.78
C SER A 56 3.94 6.87 10.59
N ILE A 57 3.60 7.70 11.57
CA ILE A 57 2.37 7.63 12.35
C ILE A 57 1.52 8.81 11.92
N HIS A 58 0.32 8.52 11.42
CA HIS A 58 -0.56 9.50 10.83
C HIS A 58 -2.02 9.07 11.00
N THR A 59 -2.91 10.06 11.00
CA THR A 59 -4.36 9.83 10.88
C THR A 59 -4.75 10.01 9.42
N PHE A 60 -5.79 9.30 9.01
CA PHE A 60 -6.49 9.61 7.76
C PHE A 60 -7.76 10.40 8.05
N VAL A 61 -7.88 11.56 7.41
CA VAL A 61 -9.09 12.36 7.36
C VAL A 61 -9.88 11.92 6.14
N VAL A 62 -11.05 11.31 6.36
CA VAL A 62 -11.98 10.93 5.29
C VAL A 62 -13.16 11.91 5.30
N ARG A 63 -13.34 12.63 4.20
CA ARG A 63 -14.48 13.50 3.95
C ARG A 63 -15.45 12.78 3.04
N ALA A 64 -16.65 12.53 3.55
CA ALA A 64 -17.77 11.94 2.85
C ALA A 64 -18.96 12.92 2.83
N PRO A 65 -20.00 12.69 2.00
CA PRO A 65 -21.19 13.54 2.01
C PRO A 65 -21.79 13.68 3.41
N GLY A 66 -21.65 14.86 4.01
CA GLY A 66 -22.16 15.18 5.34
C GLY A 66 -21.39 14.56 6.52
N LEU A 67 -20.20 13.98 6.29
CA LEU A 67 -19.39 13.35 7.34
C LEU A 67 -17.91 13.71 7.23
N THR A 68 -17.32 14.09 8.36
CA THR A 68 -15.86 14.16 8.56
C THR A 68 -15.44 13.05 9.52
N VAL A 69 -14.71 12.08 9.00
CA VAL A 69 -14.25 10.90 9.74
C VAL A 69 -12.74 10.96 9.93
N LEU A 70 -12.27 10.67 11.13
CA LEU A 70 -10.86 10.36 11.38
C LEU A 70 -10.71 8.84 11.51
N VAL A 71 -9.71 8.28 10.83
CA VAL A 71 -9.26 6.90 11.04
C VAL A 71 -7.95 6.96 11.80
N ASP A 72 -8.00 6.46 13.03
CA ASP A 72 -6.98 6.52 14.06
C ASP A 72 -6.59 7.95 14.48
N THR A 73 -5.98 8.07 15.65
CA THR A 73 -5.64 9.36 16.28
C THR A 73 -4.21 9.42 16.79
N CYS A 74 -3.31 8.58 16.27
CA CYS A 74 -1.87 8.67 16.54
C CYS A 74 -1.53 8.49 18.05
N VAL A 75 -0.38 9.00 18.53
CA VAL A 75 0.21 8.74 19.85
C VAL A 75 -0.28 9.68 20.95
N GLY A 76 -0.56 10.95 20.62
CA GLY A 76 -1.05 11.92 21.59
C GLY A 76 0.06 12.61 22.40
N ASN A 77 -0.21 13.83 22.84
CA ASN A 77 0.69 14.58 23.71
C ASN A 77 0.54 14.21 25.19
N ASP A 78 1.64 14.42 25.94
CA ASP A 78 1.71 14.33 27.41
C ASP A 78 1.38 12.93 27.99
N LYS A 79 1.43 11.89 27.15
CA LYS A 79 1.15 10.51 27.52
C LYS A 79 2.35 9.83 28.17
N ASP A 80 2.17 9.31 29.39
CA ASP A 80 3.22 8.52 30.05
C ASP A 80 3.25 7.08 29.48
N ARG A 81 4.31 6.77 28.73
CA ARG A 81 4.61 5.43 28.21
C ARG A 81 5.74 4.70 28.96
N GLY A 82 5.88 4.92 30.27
CA GLY A 82 6.86 4.22 31.11
C GLY A 82 8.31 4.48 30.69
N GLY A 83 8.62 5.69 30.21
CA GLY A 83 9.92 6.06 29.66
C GLY A 83 10.24 5.50 28.27
N ARG A 84 9.32 4.76 27.63
CA ARG A 84 9.55 4.14 26.32
C ARG A 84 9.49 5.18 25.20
N GLN A 85 10.66 5.61 24.78
CA GLN A 85 10.84 6.44 23.60
C GLN A 85 10.56 5.63 22.32
N PRO A 86 10.02 6.26 21.25
CA PRO A 86 9.84 7.71 21.09
C PRO A 86 8.48 8.25 21.57
N PHE A 87 7.62 7.44 22.17
CA PHE A 87 6.22 7.81 22.45
C PHE A 87 5.98 8.46 23.81
N HIS A 88 6.90 8.25 24.76
CA HIS A 88 6.76 8.79 26.11
C HIS A 88 6.84 10.33 26.12
N MET A 89 5.81 10.98 26.67
CA MET A 89 5.70 12.42 26.90
C MET A 89 5.93 13.26 25.64
N MET A 90 5.42 12.79 24.50
CA MET A 90 5.49 13.52 23.25
C MET A 90 4.81 14.90 23.33
N ARG A 91 5.33 15.83 22.52
CA ARG A 91 4.76 17.16 22.28
C ARG A 91 4.87 17.50 20.80
N THR A 92 3.80 17.21 20.06
CA THR A 92 3.68 17.40 18.61
C THR A 92 2.72 18.53 18.28
N THR A 93 2.75 18.95 17.02
CA THR A 93 1.86 19.96 16.42
C THR A 93 0.58 19.38 15.84
N PHE A 94 0.26 18.12 16.15
CA PHE A 94 -0.80 17.35 15.47
C PHE A 94 -2.14 18.08 15.34
N LEU A 95 -2.62 18.74 16.42
CA LEU A 95 -3.89 19.47 16.37
C LEU A 95 -3.83 20.73 15.49
N ASP A 96 -2.67 21.38 15.40
CA ASP A 96 -2.47 22.51 14.50
C ASP A 96 -2.38 22.03 13.05
N ASP A 97 -1.68 20.91 12.81
CA ASP A 97 -1.60 20.28 11.49
C ASP A 97 -2.97 19.79 11.00
N LEU A 98 -3.80 19.27 11.92
CA LEU A 98 -5.19 18.89 11.64
C LEU A 98 -6.04 20.11 11.23
N ARG A 99 -5.85 21.26 11.91
CA ARG A 99 -6.50 22.52 11.53
C ARG A 99 -6.01 23.05 10.19
N VAL A 100 -4.71 22.97 9.90
CA VAL A 100 -4.13 23.31 8.59
C VAL A 100 -4.71 22.42 7.49
N ALA A 101 -4.97 21.15 7.79
CA ALA A 101 -5.67 20.24 6.89
C ALA A 101 -7.17 20.54 6.76
N GLY A 102 -7.69 21.58 7.43
CA GLY A 102 -9.07 22.02 7.36
C GLY A 102 -10.03 21.20 8.22
N VAL A 103 -9.56 20.62 9.33
CA VAL A 103 -10.37 19.89 10.31
C VAL A 103 -10.18 20.50 11.69
N ALA A 104 -11.23 21.08 12.23
CA ALA A 104 -11.26 21.45 13.64
C ALA A 104 -11.63 20.20 14.47
N PRO A 105 -11.09 19.99 15.67
CA PRO A 105 -11.48 18.84 16.50
C PRO A 105 -12.99 18.75 16.75
N GLU A 106 -13.65 19.91 16.82
CA GLU A 106 -15.10 20.01 16.98
C GLU A 106 -15.82 19.58 15.71
N SER A 107 -15.25 19.75 14.52
CA SER A 107 -15.90 19.41 13.24
C SER A 107 -15.87 17.91 12.89
N VAL A 108 -15.25 17.07 13.71
CA VAL A 108 -15.19 15.62 13.49
C VAL A 108 -16.49 14.97 13.94
N ASP A 109 -17.11 14.18 13.06
CA ASP A 109 -18.37 13.48 13.32
C ASP A 109 -18.13 12.07 13.86
N VAL A 110 -17.09 11.39 13.34
CA VAL A 110 -16.76 10.01 13.70
C VAL A 110 -15.25 9.85 13.82
N VAL A 111 -14.81 9.16 14.88
CA VAL A 111 -13.45 8.66 15.00
C VAL A 111 -13.53 7.14 14.94
N ILE A 112 -12.79 6.52 14.03
CA ILE A 112 -12.69 5.06 13.91
C ILE A 112 -11.31 4.67 14.41
N CYS A 113 -11.24 3.82 15.42
CA CYS A 113 -9.99 3.17 15.79
C CYS A 113 -9.92 1.81 15.10
N THR A 114 -8.92 1.62 14.23
CA THR A 114 -8.67 0.32 13.57
C THR A 114 -8.36 -0.76 14.60
N HIS A 115 -7.64 -0.38 15.67
CA HIS A 115 -7.36 -1.17 16.85
C HIS A 115 -6.94 -0.25 18.02
N LEU A 116 -6.74 -0.79 19.23
CA LEU A 116 -6.51 0.03 20.44
C LEU A 116 -5.05 0.08 20.91
N HIS A 117 -4.08 0.10 20.00
CA HIS A 117 -2.69 0.36 20.35
C HIS A 117 -2.40 1.85 20.57
N VAL A 118 -1.30 2.10 21.29
CA VAL A 118 -0.82 3.42 21.73
C VAL A 118 -0.80 4.49 20.64
N ASP A 119 -0.40 4.13 19.43
CA ASP A 119 -0.23 5.01 18.27
C ASP A 119 -1.49 5.10 17.39
N HIS A 120 -2.63 4.61 17.87
CA HIS A 120 -3.93 4.68 17.18
C HIS A 120 -5.01 5.38 18.02
N VAL A 121 -4.84 5.44 19.34
CA VAL A 121 -5.84 5.99 20.27
C VAL A 121 -5.40 7.27 20.98
N GLY A 122 -4.14 7.67 20.84
CA GLY A 122 -3.51 8.66 21.68
C GLY A 122 -4.21 10.02 21.70
N TRP A 123 -4.55 10.57 20.53
CA TRP A 123 -5.30 11.83 20.44
C TRP A 123 -6.81 11.67 20.59
N ASN A 124 -7.36 10.49 20.89
CA ASN A 124 -8.77 10.39 21.32
C ASN A 124 -9.04 11.33 22.52
N THR A 125 -8.00 11.61 23.32
CA THR A 125 -8.05 12.52 24.45
C THR A 125 -6.84 13.46 24.47
N ARG A 126 -6.98 14.57 25.19
CA ARG A 126 -5.91 15.51 25.50
C ARG A 126 -5.91 15.83 26.98
N LEU A 127 -4.75 16.25 27.50
CA LEU A 127 -4.65 16.68 28.88
C LEU A 127 -5.17 18.12 28.99
N ASP A 128 -6.18 18.32 29.82
CA ASP A 128 -6.73 19.64 30.15
C ASP A 128 -6.84 19.78 31.67
N ASN A 129 -6.11 20.73 32.24
CA ASN A 129 -6.07 20.99 33.69
C ASN A 129 -5.84 19.72 34.55
N GLY A 130 -4.92 18.85 34.10
CA GLY A 130 -4.56 17.61 34.80
C GLY A 130 -5.54 16.44 34.60
N ARG A 131 -6.55 16.59 33.75
CA ARG A 131 -7.53 15.55 33.43
C ARG A 131 -7.51 15.20 31.94
N TRP A 132 -7.64 13.92 31.62
CA TRP A 132 -7.87 13.48 30.26
C TRP A 132 -9.30 13.79 29.83
N VAL A 133 -9.45 14.58 28.77
CA VAL A 133 -10.75 14.95 28.18
C VAL A 133 -10.77 14.57 26.70
N PRO A 134 -11.92 14.19 26.13
CA PRO A 134 -12.02 13.87 24.71
C PRO A 134 -11.54 15.04 23.83
N THR A 135 -10.64 14.75 22.88
CA THR A 135 -10.13 15.76 21.94
C THR A 135 -11.19 16.18 20.93
N PHE A 136 -12.04 15.23 20.54
CA PHE A 136 -13.09 15.39 19.53
C PHE A 136 -14.47 15.35 20.21
N PRO A 137 -14.93 16.48 20.79
CA PRO A 137 -16.04 16.48 21.76
C PRO A 137 -17.42 16.16 21.15
N ARG A 138 -17.56 16.20 19.82
CA ARG A 138 -18.80 15.85 19.11
C ARG A 138 -18.72 14.50 18.40
N ALA A 139 -17.54 13.90 18.33
CA ALA A 139 -17.33 12.72 17.52
C ALA A 139 -17.79 11.45 18.24
N ARG A 140 -18.49 10.59 17.51
CA ARG A 140 -18.70 9.20 17.95
C ARG A 140 -17.43 8.41 17.71
N HIS A 141 -16.85 7.85 18.76
CA HIS A 141 -15.68 6.99 18.67
C HIS A 141 -16.14 5.54 18.51
N LEU A 142 -15.82 4.93 17.38
CA LEU A 142 -16.19 3.55 17.09
C LEU A 142 -15.05 2.62 17.52
N PHE A 143 -15.36 1.73 18.45
CA PHE A 143 -14.46 0.65 18.85
C PHE A 143 -15.11 -0.68 18.50
N ALA A 144 -14.37 -1.56 17.82
CA ALA A 144 -14.81 -2.93 17.64
C ALA A 144 -15.02 -3.57 19.03
N ARG A 145 -16.18 -4.18 19.27
CA ARG A 145 -16.53 -4.80 20.55
C ARG A 145 -15.47 -5.80 20.99
N ARG A 146 -15.07 -6.68 20.06
CA ARG A 146 -14.01 -7.68 20.28
C ARG A 146 -12.67 -7.06 20.69
N GLU A 147 -12.33 -5.91 20.11
CA GLU A 147 -11.10 -5.19 20.43
C GLU A 147 -11.17 -4.61 21.84
N TRP A 148 -12.27 -3.93 22.16
CA TRP A 148 -12.50 -3.38 23.48
C TRP A 148 -12.53 -4.46 24.56
N GLU A 149 -13.22 -5.58 24.33
CA GLU A 149 -13.29 -6.72 25.27
C GLU A 149 -11.90 -7.30 25.56
N HIS A 150 -11.06 -7.44 24.53
CA HIS A 150 -9.69 -7.91 24.70
C HIS A 150 -8.89 -6.97 25.59
N TRP A 151 -8.74 -5.70 25.19
CA TRP A 151 -7.88 -4.75 25.90
C TRP A 151 -8.42 -4.31 27.26
N SER A 152 -9.74 -4.32 27.46
CA SER A 152 -10.33 -4.07 28.79
C SER A 152 -10.18 -5.25 29.75
N SER A 153 -9.81 -6.45 29.27
CA SER A 153 -9.53 -7.63 30.09
C SER A 153 -8.05 -7.76 30.47
N GLU A 154 -7.15 -7.19 29.65
CA GLU A 154 -5.71 -7.17 29.91
C GLU A 154 -5.36 -6.29 31.13
N ARG A 155 -4.30 -6.68 31.84
CA ARG A 155 -3.90 -6.08 33.13
C ARG A 155 -2.43 -5.69 33.19
N ASP A 156 -1.70 -5.77 32.08
CA ASP A 156 -0.34 -5.27 32.05
C ASP A 156 -0.30 -3.75 32.21
N GLU A 157 0.84 -3.24 32.68
CA GLU A 157 0.98 -1.82 33.02
C GLU A 157 0.82 -0.91 31.81
N ASP A 158 1.27 -1.32 30.63
CA ASP A 158 1.22 -0.48 29.43
C ASP A 158 -0.22 -0.36 28.94
N THR A 159 -0.92 -1.48 28.80
CA THR A 159 -2.34 -1.49 28.42
C THR A 159 -3.17 -0.68 29.41
N THR A 160 -2.93 -0.87 30.72
CA THR A 160 -3.67 -0.13 31.76
C THR A 160 -3.48 1.38 31.59
N ARG A 161 -2.26 1.84 31.30
CA ARG A 161 -1.98 3.27 31.03
C ARG A 161 -2.68 3.78 29.78
N ILE A 162 -2.58 3.04 28.67
CA ILE A 162 -3.20 3.41 27.38
C ILE A 162 -4.73 3.49 27.51
N MET A 163 -5.34 2.48 28.13
CA MET A 163 -6.79 2.46 28.34
C MET A 163 -7.23 3.62 29.24
N HIS A 164 -6.54 3.83 30.37
CA HIS A 164 -6.84 4.90 31.32
C HIS A 164 -6.74 6.30 30.68
N ASP A 165 -5.68 6.56 29.92
CA ASP A 165 -5.46 7.90 29.38
C ASP A 165 -6.15 8.16 28.05
N SER A 166 -6.41 7.16 27.21
CA SER A 166 -6.82 7.37 25.81
C SER A 166 -8.16 6.75 25.41
N VAL A 167 -8.65 5.75 26.15
CA VAL A 167 -9.88 5.03 25.78
C VAL A 167 -11.00 5.29 26.78
N THR A 168 -10.78 4.97 28.07
CA THR A 168 -11.77 5.12 29.14
C THR A 168 -12.39 6.52 29.23
N PRO A 169 -11.66 7.65 29.11
CA PRO A 169 -12.28 8.97 29.20
C PRO A 169 -13.29 9.27 28.09
N VAL A 170 -13.16 8.60 26.93
CA VAL A 170 -14.14 8.71 25.83
C VAL A 170 -15.40 7.89 26.14
N LEU A 171 -15.26 6.71 26.76
CA LEU A 171 -16.38 5.91 27.25
C LEU A 171 -17.15 6.67 28.34
N ASP A 172 -16.44 7.21 29.33
CA ASP A 172 -17.03 7.95 30.46
C ASP A 172 -17.77 9.21 30.00
N ALA A 173 -17.32 9.83 28.90
CA ALA A 173 -17.99 10.96 28.28
C ALA A 173 -19.23 10.56 27.44
N GLY A 174 -19.53 9.27 27.30
CA GLY A 174 -20.63 8.76 26.48
C GLY A 174 -20.41 8.91 24.97
N LEU A 175 -19.16 9.12 24.54
CA LEU A 175 -18.81 9.35 23.13
C LEU A 175 -18.38 8.07 22.40
N ALA A 176 -18.13 6.98 23.13
CA ALA A 176 -17.79 5.68 22.55
C ALA A 176 -19.04 4.89 22.13
N THR A 177 -18.99 4.26 20.95
CA THR A 177 -19.95 3.26 20.49
C THR A 177 -19.22 1.96 20.21
N LEU A 178 -19.57 0.89 20.94
CA LEU A 178 -19.07 -0.44 20.64
C LEU A 178 -19.85 -1.04 19.46
N VAL A 179 -19.13 -1.44 18.43
CA VAL A 179 -19.72 -1.94 17.17
C VAL A 179 -19.15 -3.31 16.80
N GLU A 180 -19.85 -4.04 15.94
CA GLU A 180 -19.30 -5.26 15.35
C GLU A 180 -18.24 -4.92 14.29
N MET A 181 -17.36 -5.88 14.00
CA MET A 181 -16.17 -5.66 13.15
C MET A 181 -16.49 -5.40 11.66
N ASP A 182 -17.75 -5.58 11.24
CA ASP A 182 -18.26 -5.33 9.89
C ASP A 182 -19.25 -4.13 9.82
N HIS A 183 -19.27 -3.32 10.89
CA HIS A 183 -20.21 -2.20 11.02
C HIS A 183 -20.10 -1.21 9.84
N ARG A 184 -21.27 -0.82 9.32
CA ARG A 184 -21.40 0.20 8.27
C ARG A 184 -21.67 1.57 8.88
N ILE A 185 -20.80 2.53 8.60
CA ILE A 185 -20.92 3.93 9.04
C ILE A 185 -21.80 4.70 8.05
N SER A 186 -21.59 4.48 6.75
CA SER A 186 -22.43 4.97 5.65
C SER A 186 -22.43 3.98 4.48
N ASP A 187 -23.07 4.33 3.37
CA ASP A 187 -22.99 3.54 2.13
C ASP A 187 -21.54 3.44 1.61
N GLU A 188 -20.74 4.48 1.85
CA GLU A 188 -19.37 4.59 1.39
C GLU A 188 -18.31 4.09 2.38
N ILE A 189 -18.62 4.00 3.67
CA ILE A 189 -17.63 3.74 4.72
C ILE A 189 -18.11 2.59 5.62
N TRP A 190 -17.31 1.53 5.73
CA TRP A 190 -17.58 0.42 6.65
C TRP A 190 -16.29 -0.22 7.16
N LEU A 191 -16.40 -0.96 8.26
CA LEU A 191 -15.32 -1.76 8.81
C LEU A 191 -15.20 -3.09 8.06
N GLU A 192 -13.98 -3.50 7.74
CA GLU A 192 -13.65 -4.80 7.16
C GLU A 192 -12.82 -5.59 8.17
N PRO A 193 -13.34 -6.70 8.73
CA PRO A 193 -12.63 -7.50 9.72
C PRO A 193 -11.28 -7.98 9.18
N THR A 194 -10.20 -7.56 9.83
CA THR A 194 -8.83 -7.97 9.47
C THR A 194 -8.05 -8.40 10.72
N PRO A 195 -8.58 -9.34 11.53
CA PRO A 195 -7.95 -9.76 12.78
C PRO A 195 -6.58 -10.40 12.50
N GLY A 196 -5.65 -10.18 13.41
CA GLY A 196 -4.29 -10.70 13.30
C GLY A 196 -3.34 -9.96 14.22
N HIS A 197 -3.04 -8.71 13.88
CA HIS A 197 -2.24 -7.80 14.73
C HIS A 197 -2.84 -7.67 16.13
N THR A 198 -4.15 -7.44 16.20
CA THR A 198 -4.95 -7.56 17.42
C THR A 198 -6.22 -8.38 17.14
N PRO A 199 -6.86 -8.96 18.18
CA PRO A 199 -8.03 -9.82 18.00
C PRO A 199 -9.23 -9.15 17.33
N GLY A 200 -9.41 -7.85 17.55
CA GLY A 200 -10.49 -7.03 16.99
C GLY A 200 -10.05 -6.02 15.95
N HIS A 201 -8.83 -6.14 15.41
CA HIS A 201 -8.33 -5.26 14.35
C HIS A 201 -9.26 -5.26 13.12
N ALA A 202 -9.66 -4.07 12.68
CA ALA A 202 -10.52 -3.86 11.51
C ALA A 202 -9.96 -2.76 10.61
N SER A 203 -9.87 -3.05 9.32
CA SER A 203 -9.55 -2.07 8.29
C SER A 203 -10.80 -1.23 7.97
N VAL A 204 -10.62 -0.04 7.39
CA VAL A 204 -11.73 0.81 6.95
C VAL A 204 -11.83 0.77 5.43
N ARG A 205 -12.95 0.26 4.94
CA ARG A 205 -13.26 0.18 3.51
C ARG A 205 -13.96 1.44 3.06
N LEU A 206 -13.51 1.99 1.94
CA LEU A 206 -14.00 3.20 1.33
C LEU A 206 -14.44 2.91 -0.10
N ARG A 207 -15.70 3.13 -0.44
CA ARG A 207 -16.21 2.95 -1.81
C ARG A 207 -17.04 4.12 -2.26
N SER A 208 -16.78 4.60 -3.46
CA SER A 208 -17.61 5.60 -4.12
C SER A 208 -17.69 5.34 -5.61
N ARG A 209 -18.90 5.03 -6.11
CA ARG A 209 -19.13 4.59 -7.50
C ARG A 209 -18.20 3.41 -7.85
N ASP A 210 -17.41 3.52 -8.91
CA ASP A 210 -16.51 2.48 -9.41
C ASP A 210 -15.12 2.51 -8.73
N ALA A 211 -14.94 3.39 -7.75
CA ALA A 211 -13.67 3.58 -7.06
C ALA A 211 -13.72 2.99 -5.65
N ASP A 212 -12.66 2.26 -5.27
CA ASP A 212 -12.57 1.50 -4.03
C ASP A 212 -11.18 1.66 -3.40
N ALA A 213 -11.12 1.79 -2.07
CA ALA A 213 -9.89 1.92 -1.29
C ALA A 213 -10.05 1.30 0.10
N VAL A 214 -8.92 0.92 0.71
CA VAL A 214 -8.87 0.38 2.08
C VAL A 214 -7.82 1.17 2.86
N ILE A 215 -8.21 1.67 4.04
CA ILE A 215 -7.27 2.09 5.07
C ILE A 215 -7.02 0.87 5.95
N THR A 216 -5.81 0.33 5.88
CA THR A 216 -5.51 -1.02 6.38
C THR A 216 -5.27 -1.12 7.89
N GLY A 217 -5.15 0.02 8.59
CA GLY A 217 -4.52 0.03 9.91
C GLY A 217 -3.17 -0.66 9.87
N ASP A 218 -2.88 -1.41 10.92
CA ASP A 218 -1.62 -2.14 11.13
C ASP A 218 -1.66 -3.57 10.60
N LEU A 219 -2.45 -3.83 9.55
CA LEU A 219 -2.38 -5.08 8.80
C LEU A 219 -0.95 -5.37 8.31
N MET A 220 -0.17 -4.31 8.03
CA MET A 220 1.25 -4.39 7.76
C MET A 220 2.00 -3.15 8.29
N HIS A 221 3.12 -3.36 8.98
CA HIS A 221 3.99 -2.29 9.48
C HIS A 221 5.09 -1.90 8.49
N HIS A 222 5.34 -2.74 7.50
CA HIS A 222 6.44 -2.59 6.55
C HIS A 222 6.10 -3.31 5.25
N HIS A 223 6.50 -2.75 4.11
CA HIS A 223 6.07 -3.08 2.74
C HIS A 223 6.50 -4.45 2.19
N ARG A 224 6.78 -5.45 3.05
CA ARG A 224 6.93 -6.84 2.63
C ARG A 224 5.73 -7.65 3.14
N PRO A 225 4.69 -7.88 2.33
CA PRO A 225 3.81 -9.00 2.61
C PRO A 225 4.63 -10.31 2.57
N PRO A 226 4.37 -11.29 3.46
CA PRO A 226 4.92 -12.64 3.34
C PRO A 226 4.38 -13.37 2.08
N TRP A 227 3.37 -12.80 1.42
CA TRP A 227 2.72 -13.31 0.23
C TRP A 227 3.35 -12.71 -1.03
N ARG A 228 4.03 -13.55 -1.82
CA ARG A 228 4.68 -13.17 -3.09
C ARG A 228 3.71 -12.86 -4.25
N HIS A 229 2.39 -12.77 -4.01
CA HIS A 229 1.41 -12.67 -5.10
C HIS A 229 0.20 -11.74 -4.89
N MET A 230 0.20 -10.84 -3.89
CA MET A 230 -0.93 -9.90 -3.78
C MET A 230 -0.72 -8.69 -4.71
N ALA A 231 -1.45 -8.67 -5.82
CA ALA A 231 -1.59 -7.52 -6.68
C ALA A 231 -2.05 -6.31 -5.85
N LEU A 232 -1.25 -5.23 -5.83
CA LEU A 232 -1.82 -3.91 -5.61
C LEU A 232 -2.90 -3.76 -6.69
N ARG A 233 -4.18 -3.85 -6.31
CA ARG A 233 -5.30 -3.44 -7.18
C ARG A 233 -5.28 -1.90 -7.28
N GLY A 234 -4.21 -1.38 -7.89
CA GLY A 234 -3.97 0.04 -8.09
C GLY A 234 -4.14 0.36 -9.56
N ALA A 235 -5.30 0.91 -9.92
CA ALA A 235 -5.69 1.33 -11.26
C ALA A 235 -5.68 0.23 -12.34
N LEU A 236 -6.61 0.30 -13.28
CA LEU A 236 -6.56 -0.49 -14.52
C LEU A 236 -5.32 -0.06 -15.31
N MET A 237 -4.19 -0.73 -15.09
CA MET A 237 -3.02 -0.56 -15.95
C MET A 237 -3.23 -1.35 -17.24
N VAL A 238 -2.88 -0.74 -18.37
CA VAL A 238 -2.97 -1.38 -19.68
C VAL A 238 -1.66 -2.10 -19.96
N LYS A 239 -1.75 -3.34 -20.44
CA LYS A 239 -0.60 -4.18 -20.77
C LYS A 239 -0.48 -4.34 -22.28
N LEU A 240 0.72 -4.09 -22.82
CA LEU A 240 1.11 -4.48 -24.18
C LEU A 240 1.89 -5.80 -24.08
N VAL A 241 1.40 -6.83 -24.76
CA VAL A 241 1.94 -8.19 -24.71
C VAL A 241 2.45 -8.58 -26.09
N PHE A 242 3.68 -9.07 -26.14
CA PHE A 242 4.30 -9.61 -27.35
C PHE A 242 4.56 -11.10 -27.15
N CYS A 243 4.01 -11.94 -28.02
CA CYS A 243 4.36 -13.35 -28.07
C CYS A 243 5.48 -13.50 -29.11
N LEU A 244 6.70 -13.78 -28.67
CA LEU A 244 7.88 -13.69 -29.51
C LEU A 244 8.26 -15.03 -30.12
N THR A 245 8.49 -15.05 -31.42
CA THR A 245 9.14 -16.16 -32.14
C THR A 245 10.51 -15.69 -32.60
N ARG A 246 11.55 -16.49 -32.38
CA ARG A 246 12.91 -16.19 -32.82
C ARG A 246 13.06 -16.32 -34.33
N LEU A 247 14.06 -15.65 -34.91
CA LEU A 247 14.43 -15.90 -36.31
C LEU A 247 14.91 -17.35 -36.52
N PRO A 248 14.61 -17.98 -37.67
CA PRO A 248 14.89 -19.42 -37.88
C PRO A 248 16.35 -19.84 -37.73
N HIS A 249 17.29 -18.92 -37.94
CA HIS A 249 18.72 -19.19 -37.85
C HIS A 249 19.26 -19.12 -36.41
N LEU A 250 18.48 -18.64 -35.45
CA LEU A 250 18.88 -18.55 -34.05
C LEU A 250 18.42 -19.78 -33.26
N SER A 251 19.29 -20.29 -32.41
CA SER A 251 18.85 -21.18 -31.34
C SER A 251 18.02 -20.41 -30.31
N ARG A 252 17.19 -21.14 -29.54
CA ARG A 252 16.39 -20.54 -28.45
C ARG A 252 17.28 -19.91 -27.38
N GLU A 253 18.40 -20.54 -27.06
CA GLU A 253 19.36 -20.03 -26.09
C GLU A 253 19.98 -18.70 -26.56
N GLU A 254 20.45 -18.63 -27.81
CA GLU A 254 21.01 -17.40 -28.39
C GLU A 254 19.98 -16.27 -28.40
N PHE A 255 18.75 -16.57 -28.83
CA PHE A 255 17.63 -15.64 -28.80
C PHE A 255 17.38 -15.10 -27.39
N GLN A 256 17.23 -15.99 -26.40
CA GLN A 256 16.93 -15.60 -25.02
C GLN A 256 18.09 -14.83 -24.39
N ARG A 257 19.34 -15.21 -24.64
CA ARG A 257 20.52 -14.48 -24.18
C ARG A 257 20.57 -13.08 -24.78
N TYR A 258 20.42 -12.94 -26.10
CA TYR A 258 20.38 -11.62 -26.75
C TYR A 258 19.24 -10.76 -26.19
N TRP A 259 18.05 -11.36 -26.08
CA TRP A 259 16.86 -10.67 -25.58
C TRP A 259 17.05 -10.12 -24.16
N ARG A 260 17.69 -10.91 -23.27
CA ARG A 260 17.93 -10.51 -21.88
C ARG A 260 19.08 -9.51 -21.74
N GLU A 261 20.19 -9.76 -22.43
CA GLU A 261 21.47 -9.07 -22.16
C GLU A 261 21.71 -7.86 -23.07
N ARG A 262 21.03 -7.78 -24.21
CA ARG A 262 21.19 -6.68 -25.19
C ARG A 262 19.90 -5.88 -25.34
N HIS A 263 18.81 -6.55 -25.71
CA HIS A 263 17.54 -5.88 -25.95
C HIS A 263 16.89 -5.39 -24.63
N GLY A 264 16.97 -6.16 -23.55
CA GLY A 264 16.43 -5.78 -22.24
C GLY A 264 16.97 -4.44 -21.71
N PRO A 265 18.30 -4.21 -21.67
CA PRO A 265 18.88 -2.91 -21.37
C PRO A 265 18.41 -1.78 -22.28
N LEU A 266 18.26 -2.06 -23.59
CA LEU A 266 17.78 -1.07 -24.56
C LEU A 266 16.33 -0.62 -24.27
N VAL A 267 15.45 -1.56 -23.89
CA VAL A 267 14.08 -1.25 -23.45
C VAL A 267 14.11 -0.43 -22.16
N ARG A 268 14.99 -0.77 -21.21
CA ARG A 268 15.15 -0.01 -19.96
C ARG A 268 15.59 1.44 -20.21
N GLU A 269 16.54 1.67 -21.12
CA GLU A 269 16.97 3.02 -21.53
C GLU A 269 15.81 3.81 -22.17
N SER A 270 14.99 3.11 -22.98
CA SER A 270 13.87 3.69 -23.72
C SER A 270 12.60 3.88 -22.88
N ALA A 271 12.55 3.28 -21.68
CA ALA A 271 11.34 3.16 -20.87
C ALA A 271 10.69 4.51 -20.57
N LYS A 272 11.47 5.51 -20.18
CA LYS A 272 10.95 6.84 -19.86
C LYS A 272 10.35 7.54 -21.08
N ALA A 273 11.02 7.48 -22.23
CA ALA A 273 10.56 8.11 -23.46
C ALA A 273 9.28 7.48 -24.01
N LEU A 274 9.12 6.17 -23.78
CA LEU A 274 7.95 5.40 -24.21
C LEU A 274 6.85 5.30 -23.16
N GLY A 275 7.04 5.88 -21.96
CA GLY A 275 6.04 5.81 -20.88
C GLY A 275 5.87 4.41 -20.27
N ILE A 276 6.85 3.53 -20.41
CA ILE A 276 6.81 2.16 -19.90
C ILE A 276 6.98 2.19 -18.37
N ARG A 277 6.00 1.64 -17.65
CA ARG A 277 6.02 1.56 -16.18
C ARG A 277 6.68 0.29 -15.66
N ARG A 278 6.50 -0.81 -16.39
CA ARG A 278 7.08 -2.10 -16.09
C ARG A 278 7.37 -2.84 -17.38
N TYR A 279 8.45 -3.60 -17.38
CA TYR A 279 8.82 -4.51 -18.47
C TYR A 279 9.22 -5.86 -17.88
N VAL A 280 8.64 -6.93 -18.40
CA VAL A 280 8.95 -8.31 -18.01
C VAL A 280 9.21 -9.14 -19.26
N GLN A 281 10.20 -10.03 -19.17
CA GLN A 281 10.46 -11.06 -20.17
C GLN A 281 10.17 -12.43 -19.55
N ALA A 282 9.17 -13.14 -20.06
CA ALA A 282 8.92 -14.53 -19.75
C ALA A 282 9.60 -15.41 -20.80
N HIS A 283 10.68 -16.09 -20.42
CA HIS A 283 11.46 -16.93 -21.32
C HIS A 283 10.91 -18.35 -21.30
N THR A 284 10.49 -18.86 -22.45
CA THR A 284 9.97 -20.24 -22.54
C THR A 284 11.11 -21.21 -22.23
N LEU A 285 10.93 -22.02 -21.19
CA LEU A 285 11.90 -23.03 -20.79
C LEU A 285 11.89 -24.20 -21.78
N ASP A 286 13.08 -24.68 -22.15
CA ASP A 286 13.23 -25.89 -22.95
C ASP A 286 13.17 -27.12 -22.02
N THR A 287 11.99 -27.71 -21.89
CA THR A 287 11.76 -28.86 -21.01
C THR A 287 10.78 -29.86 -21.63
N PRO A 288 10.95 -31.17 -21.37
CA PRO A 288 10.00 -32.19 -21.83
C PRO A 288 8.56 -31.95 -21.33
N LEU A 289 8.40 -31.27 -20.19
CA LEU A 289 7.09 -30.95 -19.62
C LEU A 289 6.31 -29.95 -20.48
N ASN A 290 6.95 -28.91 -20.99
CA ASN A 290 6.30 -27.94 -21.90
C ASN A 290 5.80 -28.64 -23.16
N ASP A 291 6.60 -29.55 -23.69
CA ASP A 291 6.25 -30.35 -24.86
C ASP A 291 5.07 -31.29 -24.62
N ALA A 292 5.03 -31.94 -23.45
CA ALA A 292 3.90 -32.77 -23.05
C ALA A 292 2.62 -31.96 -22.87
N LEU A 293 2.69 -30.79 -22.21
CA LEU A 293 1.54 -29.89 -22.01
C LEU A 293 0.99 -29.37 -23.33
N ARG A 294 1.87 -29.03 -24.28
CA ARG A 294 1.48 -28.62 -25.65
C ARG A 294 0.75 -29.75 -26.38
N ARG A 295 1.34 -30.96 -26.42
CA ARG A 295 0.74 -32.12 -27.09
C ARG A 295 -0.60 -32.53 -26.47
N GLY A 296 -0.73 -32.46 -25.14
CA GLY A 296 -1.97 -32.80 -24.44
C GLY A 296 -3.15 -31.87 -24.73
N ARG A 297 -2.92 -30.74 -25.42
CA ARG A 297 -3.95 -29.77 -25.83
C ARG A 297 -4.03 -29.60 -27.34
N ASP A 298 -3.35 -30.45 -28.12
CA ASP A 298 -3.16 -30.28 -29.57
C ASP A 298 -2.69 -28.86 -29.94
N GLY A 299 -1.87 -28.28 -29.06
CA GLY A 299 -1.45 -26.88 -29.16
C GLY A 299 -0.42 -26.64 -30.26
N PRO A 300 -0.40 -25.44 -30.85
CA PRO A 300 0.61 -25.05 -31.83
C PRO A 300 2.00 -24.99 -31.19
N GLU A 301 3.03 -24.81 -32.03
CA GLU A 301 4.39 -24.55 -31.54
C GLU A 301 4.40 -23.39 -30.54
N ALA A 302 5.10 -23.59 -29.42
CA ALA A 302 5.19 -22.57 -28.38
C ALA A 302 6.11 -21.42 -28.81
N TYR A 303 5.71 -20.20 -28.46
CA TYR A 303 6.56 -19.02 -28.60
C TYR A 303 7.89 -19.19 -27.84
N ASP A 304 8.90 -18.46 -28.28
CA ASP A 304 10.21 -18.39 -27.64
C ASP A 304 10.22 -17.62 -26.32
N GLY A 305 9.24 -16.74 -26.17
CA GLY A 305 8.89 -16.12 -24.90
C GLY A 305 7.78 -15.10 -25.04
N VAL A 306 7.44 -14.44 -23.95
CA VAL A 306 6.43 -13.38 -23.90
C VAL A 306 7.02 -12.12 -23.28
N ALA A 307 6.95 -11.00 -23.98
CA ALA A 307 7.30 -9.68 -23.46
C ALA A 307 6.04 -9.00 -22.93
N GLU A 308 6.11 -8.42 -21.74
CA GLU A 308 4.99 -7.74 -21.12
C GLU A 308 5.41 -6.33 -20.69
N LEU A 309 4.66 -5.32 -21.15
CA LEU A 309 4.91 -3.92 -20.87
C LEU A 309 3.66 -3.28 -20.29
N TRP A 310 3.78 -2.58 -19.16
CA TRP A 310 2.64 -1.91 -18.51
C TRP A 310 2.70 -0.39 -18.71
N PHE A 311 1.53 0.19 -18.92
CA PHE A 311 1.29 1.62 -19.11
C PHE A 311 0.15 2.08 -18.20
N ASP A 312 0.14 3.38 -17.89
CA ASP A 312 -0.90 3.95 -17.02
C ASP A 312 -2.30 3.92 -17.67
N SER A 313 -2.38 4.05 -19.00
CA SER A 313 -3.63 3.99 -19.79
C SER A 313 -3.36 3.80 -21.29
N LEU A 314 -4.43 3.60 -22.09
CA LEU A 314 -4.34 3.57 -23.56
C LEU A 314 -3.87 4.92 -24.12
N GLU A 315 -4.35 6.01 -23.55
CA GLU A 315 -3.98 7.37 -23.94
C GLU A 315 -2.50 7.64 -23.65
N ALA A 316 -2.00 7.18 -22.50
CA ALA A 316 -0.59 7.32 -22.15
C ALA A 316 0.33 6.57 -23.13
N LEU A 317 -0.05 5.35 -23.51
CA LEU A 317 0.65 4.55 -24.52
C LEU A 317 0.67 5.28 -25.88
N ALA A 318 -0.48 5.78 -26.34
CA ALA A 318 -0.58 6.51 -27.61
C ALA A 318 0.20 7.83 -27.60
N ALA A 319 0.11 8.60 -26.51
CA ALA A 319 0.75 9.90 -26.37
C ALA A 319 2.29 9.77 -26.36
N ALA A 320 2.83 8.77 -25.67
CA ALA A 320 4.28 8.54 -25.62
C ALA A 320 4.86 8.26 -27.02
N GLY A 321 4.16 7.42 -27.81
CA GLY A 321 4.51 7.15 -29.22
C GLY A 321 4.33 8.34 -30.17
N GLY A 322 3.67 9.42 -29.73
CA GLY A 322 3.44 10.63 -30.51
C GLY A 322 4.62 11.62 -30.50
N THR A 323 5.46 11.58 -29.46
CA THR A 323 6.58 12.52 -29.25
C THR A 323 7.78 12.23 -30.18
N PRO A 324 8.61 13.22 -30.53
CA PRO A 324 9.84 12.98 -31.30
C PRO A 324 10.77 11.96 -30.63
N GLU A 325 10.94 12.07 -29.31
CA GLU A 325 11.78 11.19 -28.50
C GLU A 325 11.21 9.77 -28.44
N GLY A 326 9.89 9.64 -28.22
CA GLY A 326 9.20 8.35 -28.23
C GLY A 326 9.24 7.67 -29.60
N LYS A 327 9.08 8.41 -30.69
CA LYS A 327 9.24 7.88 -32.06
C LYS A 327 10.66 7.40 -32.34
N ALA A 328 11.67 8.14 -31.89
CA ALA A 328 13.07 7.73 -32.05
C ALA A 328 13.39 6.47 -31.23
N ALA A 329 12.95 6.42 -29.97
CA ALA A 329 13.09 5.26 -29.11
C ALA A 329 12.38 4.01 -29.69
N GLY A 330 11.14 4.18 -30.14
CA GLY A 330 10.36 3.09 -30.76
C GLY A 330 11.02 2.55 -32.04
N ARG A 331 11.52 3.42 -32.93
CA ARG A 331 12.27 2.98 -34.12
C ARG A 331 13.51 2.17 -33.75
N ARG A 332 14.29 2.64 -32.78
CA ARG A 332 15.51 1.95 -32.32
C ARG A 332 15.19 0.56 -31.76
N LEU A 333 14.09 0.41 -31.02
CA LEU A 333 13.64 -0.90 -30.54
C LEU A 333 13.22 -1.80 -31.70
N VAL A 334 12.38 -1.33 -32.62
CA VAL A 334 11.94 -2.14 -33.77
C VAL A 334 13.11 -2.55 -34.68
N GLU A 335 14.11 -1.68 -34.86
CA GLU A 335 15.33 -1.99 -35.61
C GLU A 335 16.13 -3.10 -34.93
N ASP A 336 16.30 -3.05 -33.60
CA ASP A 336 16.97 -4.11 -32.84
C ASP A 336 16.14 -5.41 -32.84
N GLU A 337 14.82 -5.34 -32.66
CA GLU A 337 13.92 -6.50 -32.70
C GLU A 337 14.05 -7.30 -34.00
N ARG A 338 14.19 -6.61 -35.15
CA ARG A 338 14.39 -7.26 -36.46
C ARG A 338 15.65 -8.12 -36.56
N THR A 339 16.59 -7.96 -35.65
CA THR A 339 17.84 -8.74 -35.65
C THR A 339 17.69 -10.12 -35.01
N PHE A 340 16.65 -10.34 -34.19
CA PHE A 340 16.49 -11.60 -33.45
C PHE A 340 15.06 -12.13 -33.36
N ILE A 341 14.04 -11.31 -33.62
CA ILE A 341 12.61 -11.68 -33.59
C ILE A 341 12.08 -11.83 -35.02
N ASP A 342 11.37 -12.93 -35.28
CA ASP A 342 10.49 -13.06 -36.44
C ASP A 342 9.19 -12.29 -36.17
N LEU A 343 9.17 -11.01 -36.56
CA LEU A 343 8.04 -10.11 -36.31
C LEU A 343 6.74 -10.60 -36.95
N ALA A 344 6.80 -11.30 -38.09
CA ALA A 344 5.60 -11.80 -38.77
C ALA A 344 4.93 -12.94 -38.00
N ARG A 345 5.71 -13.72 -37.25
CA ARG A 345 5.24 -14.80 -36.37
C ARG A 345 5.11 -14.36 -34.90
N SER A 346 5.25 -13.07 -34.61
CA SER A 346 5.23 -12.54 -33.25
C SER A 346 4.07 -11.58 -33.02
N PRO A 347 2.87 -12.08 -32.65
CA PRO A 347 1.72 -11.22 -32.47
C PRO A 347 1.89 -10.30 -31.25
N VAL A 348 1.35 -9.09 -31.39
CA VAL A 348 1.24 -8.08 -30.33
C VAL A 348 -0.22 -7.82 -30.02
N LEU A 349 -0.55 -7.68 -28.74
CA LEU A 349 -1.90 -7.37 -28.28
C LEU A 349 -1.88 -6.43 -27.09
N ILE A 350 -2.96 -5.66 -26.94
CA ILE A 350 -3.21 -4.84 -25.77
C ILE A 350 -4.23 -5.57 -24.90
N ALA A 351 -3.96 -5.69 -23.61
CA ALA A 351 -4.80 -6.40 -22.64
C ALA A 351 -4.96 -5.61 -21.33
N ALA A 352 -6.08 -5.84 -20.65
CA ALA A 352 -6.26 -5.48 -19.25
C ALA A 352 -6.08 -6.74 -18.40
N GLU A 353 -5.40 -6.61 -17.25
CA GLU A 353 -5.24 -7.72 -16.32
C GLU A 353 -6.40 -7.79 -15.33
N HIS A 354 -7.04 -8.96 -15.25
CA HIS A 354 -8.10 -9.25 -14.29
C HIS A 354 -7.63 -10.42 -13.42
N PRO A 355 -6.95 -10.17 -12.28
CA PRO A 355 -6.48 -11.24 -11.43
C PRO A 355 -7.67 -12.01 -10.82
N ILE A 356 -7.78 -13.30 -11.13
CA ILE A 356 -8.84 -14.19 -10.65
C ILE A 356 -8.40 -14.96 -9.39
N VAL A 357 -7.14 -15.42 -9.38
CA VAL A 357 -6.51 -16.09 -8.25
C VAL A 357 -5.09 -15.53 -8.14
N GLY A 358 -4.70 -15.06 -6.96
CA GLY A 358 -3.42 -14.41 -6.73
C GLY A 358 -3.38 -13.68 -5.39
#